data_AF-A0A096FHB9-F1
#
_entry.id   AF-A0A096FHB9-F1
#
_cell.length_a   1.000
_cell.length_b   1.000
_cell.length_c   1.000
_cell.angle_alpha   90.00
_cell.angle_beta   90.00
_cell.angle_gamma   90.00
#
_symmetry.space_group_name_H-M   'P 1'
#
loop_
_entity.id
_entity.type
_entity.pdbx_description
1 polymer ?
#
loop_
_entity_poly.entity_id
_entity_poly.type
_entity_poly.pdbx_seq_one_letter_code
_entity_poly.pdbx_strand_id
1 'polypeptide(L)'
;MKLGFHASICDESTRSLADALRPRFDKLSEQLSGEYGGPMEHLWIDVELLVGSAKSDGQPQHTFRLQKRVSGRGHFGLPAMPDRFNVGHYSVRPDFSFLATHSTDESVSHIVQLIYESLAELEFKRRRVGDFDTRLLRERFLHTCKELGISIQSN
;
A
#
# COMPACT_ATOMS: atom_id res chain seq x y z
N MET A 1 0.38 9.88 11.71
CA MET A 1 0.91 8.80 10.82
C MET A 1 0.86 9.22 9.35
N LYS A 2 1.89 8.91 8.55
CA LYS A 2 1.90 9.12 7.09
C LYS A 2 1.68 7.81 6.33
N LEU A 3 0.76 7.80 5.37
CA LEU A 3 0.55 6.65 4.48
C LEU A 3 1.31 6.82 3.17
N GLY A 4 1.99 5.78 2.73
CA GLY A 4 2.63 5.69 1.42
C GLY A 4 2.07 4.51 0.65
N PHE A 5 1.44 4.75 -0.49
CA PHE A 5 1.08 3.72 -1.46
C PHE A 5 2.06 3.76 -2.62
N HIS A 6 2.63 2.62 -2.98
CA HIS A 6 3.70 2.57 -3.97
C HIS A 6 3.43 1.51 -5.03
N ALA A 7 3.70 1.85 -6.29
CA ALA A 7 3.70 0.94 -7.43
C ALA A 7 5.00 1.15 -8.22
N SER A 8 6.13 1.11 -7.52
CA SER A 8 7.44 1.54 -8.03
C SER A 8 8.15 0.47 -8.85
N ILE A 9 7.91 -0.82 -8.57
CA ILE A 9 8.50 -1.95 -9.27
C ILE A 9 7.43 -2.58 -10.16
N CYS A 10 7.60 -2.46 -11.47
CA CYS A 10 6.67 -2.96 -12.49
C CYS A 10 7.43 -3.54 -13.69
N ASP A 11 6.78 -4.44 -14.41
CA ASP A 11 7.19 -4.88 -15.75
C ASP A 11 6.77 -3.86 -16.82
N GLU A 12 7.30 -4.01 -18.03
CA GLU A 12 6.88 -3.20 -19.17
C GLU A 12 5.37 -3.37 -19.45
N SER A 13 4.85 -4.59 -19.30
CA SER A 13 3.42 -4.90 -19.48
C SER A 13 2.49 -4.28 -18.44
N THR A 14 3.00 -3.93 -17.25
CA THR A 14 2.21 -3.34 -16.15
C THR A 14 2.53 -1.87 -15.90
N ARG A 15 3.41 -1.28 -16.72
CA ARG A 15 3.83 0.13 -16.57
C ARG A 15 2.68 1.11 -16.73
N SER A 16 1.82 0.91 -17.73
CA SER A 16 0.64 1.77 -17.94
C SER A 16 -0.30 1.78 -16.73
N LEU A 17 -0.47 0.62 -16.09
CA LEU A 17 -1.24 0.48 -14.86
C LEU A 17 -0.55 1.18 -13.68
N ALA A 18 0.77 1.03 -13.54
CA ALA A 18 1.55 1.73 -12.52
C ALA A 18 1.40 3.25 -12.65
N ASP A 19 1.49 3.78 -13.89
CA ASP A 19 1.31 5.20 -14.18
C ASP A 19 -0.12 5.68 -13.86
N ALA A 20 -1.13 4.84 -14.09
CA ALA A 20 -2.52 5.13 -13.74
C ALA A 20 -2.81 5.06 -12.22
N LEU A 21 -2.02 4.29 -11.46
CA LEU A 21 -2.14 4.17 -10.00
C LEU A 21 -1.50 5.35 -9.27
N ARG A 22 -0.31 5.80 -9.71
CA ARG A 22 0.47 6.87 -9.06
C ARG A 22 -0.36 8.10 -8.65
N PRO A 23 -1.09 8.78 -9.55
CA PRO A 23 -1.84 9.98 -9.15
C PRO A 23 -2.98 9.68 -8.17
N ARG A 24 -3.52 8.45 -8.17
CA ARG A 24 -4.55 8.02 -7.22
C ARG A 24 -3.92 7.70 -5.86
N PHE A 25 -2.75 7.06 -5.87
CA PHE A 25 -1.96 6.77 -4.68
C PHE A 25 -1.47 8.04 -3.99
N ASP A 26 -1.05 9.05 -4.74
CA ASP A 26 -0.67 10.35 -4.18
C ASP A 26 -1.84 10.99 -3.42
N LYS A 27 -3.03 11.02 -4.04
CA LYS A 27 -4.26 11.55 -3.40
C LYS A 27 -4.69 10.73 -2.18
N LEU A 28 -4.66 9.40 -2.28
CA LEU A 28 -4.97 8.51 -1.14
C LEU A 28 -3.98 8.75 0.00
N SER A 29 -2.69 8.82 -0.28
CA SER A 29 -1.63 9.10 0.70
C SER A 29 -1.84 10.44 1.39
N GLU A 30 -2.20 11.47 0.63
CA GLU A 30 -2.48 12.81 1.17
C GLU A 30 -3.70 12.79 2.10
N GLN A 31 -4.85 12.30 1.64
CA GLN A 31 -6.11 12.37 2.37
C GLN A 31 -6.21 11.38 3.54
N LEU A 32 -5.49 10.26 3.46
CA LEU A 32 -5.47 9.25 4.52
C LEU A 32 -4.33 9.47 5.52
N SER A 33 -3.37 10.34 5.26
CA SER A 33 -2.41 10.68 6.32
C SER A 33 -3.13 11.40 7.46
N GLY A 34 -2.72 11.12 8.70
CA GLY A 34 -3.35 11.70 9.89
C GLY A 34 -3.19 10.85 11.15
N GLU A 35 -4.04 11.13 12.14
CA GLU A 35 -4.01 10.49 13.45
C GLU A 35 -4.86 9.22 13.47
N TYR A 36 -4.22 8.11 13.88
CA TYR A 36 -4.84 6.79 14.03
C TYR A 36 -4.45 6.10 15.33
N GLY A 37 -3.77 6.81 16.24
CA GLY A 37 -3.24 6.21 17.46
C GLY A 37 -2.06 5.25 17.21
N GLY A 38 -1.54 4.70 18.31
CA GLY A 38 -0.39 3.81 18.29
C GLY A 38 0.95 4.50 17.98
N PRO A 39 2.06 3.75 18.08
CA PRO A 39 3.41 4.28 17.87
C PRO A 39 3.83 4.35 16.39
N MET A 40 3.00 3.88 15.46
CA MET A 40 3.34 3.80 14.04
C MET A 40 3.33 5.19 13.40
N GLU A 41 4.49 5.62 12.89
CA GLU A 41 4.63 6.95 12.28
C GLU A 41 4.41 6.89 10.77
N HIS A 42 4.71 5.75 10.15
CA HIS A 42 4.59 5.52 8.72
C HIS A 42 3.96 4.17 8.44
N LEU A 43 3.06 4.11 7.45
CA LEU A 43 2.57 2.87 6.88
C LEU A 43 2.83 2.88 5.37
N TRP A 44 3.64 1.95 4.90
CA TRP A 44 4.03 1.79 3.50
C TRP A 44 3.42 0.52 2.93
N ILE A 45 2.73 0.67 1.81
CA ILE A 45 1.98 -0.39 1.14
C ILE A 45 2.51 -0.44 -0.29
N ASP A 46 3.25 -1.50 -0.60
CA ASP A 46 3.83 -1.71 -1.93
C ASP A 46 2.94 -2.63 -2.76
N VAL A 47 2.53 -2.20 -3.94
CA VAL A 47 1.85 -3.04 -4.92
C VAL A 47 2.88 -3.68 -5.84
N GLU A 48 2.91 -5.01 -5.82
CA GLU A 48 3.85 -5.81 -6.61
C GLU A 48 3.32 -5.97 -8.04
N LEU A 49 3.75 -5.09 -8.95
CA LEU A 49 3.39 -5.15 -10.38
C LEU A 49 4.41 -5.89 -11.25
N LEU A 50 5.36 -6.58 -10.61
CA LEU A 50 6.36 -7.42 -11.25
C LEU A 50 5.85 -8.88 -11.26
N VAL A 51 5.50 -9.38 -12.45
CA VAL A 51 4.91 -10.71 -12.65
C VAL A 51 5.86 -11.77 -12.11
N GLY A 52 7.15 -11.66 -12.46
CA GLY A 52 8.19 -12.62 -12.10
C GLY A 52 8.65 -12.58 -10.64
N SER A 53 8.21 -11.62 -9.83
CA SER A 53 8.63 -11.50 -8.43
C SER A 53 7.74 -12.24 -7.45
N ALA A 54 6.86 -13.14 -7.87
CA ALA A 54 6.07 -13.93 -6.93
C ALA A 54 6.95 -14.85 -6.10
N LYS A 55 6.51 -15.20 -4.88
CA LYS A 55 6.94 -16.45 -4.26
C LYS A 55 6.41 -17.64 -5.07
N SER A 56 7.04 -18.80 -4.92
CA SER A 56 6.64 -20.03 -5.60
C SER A 56 5.20 -20.47 -5.32
N ASP A 57 4.61 -20.00 -4.22
CA ASP A 57 3.23 -20.22 -3.78
C ASP A 57 2.25 -19.11 -4.22
N GLY A 58 2.72 -18.13 -5.00
CA GLY A 58 1.91 -17.01 -5.49
C GLY A 58 1.67 -15.89 -4.47
N GLN A 59 2.16 -16.01 -3.24
CA GLN A 59 1.98 -15.01 -2.19
C GLN A 59 2.84 -13.75 -2.42
N PRO A 60 2.46 -12.59 -1.86
CA PRO A 60 3.30 -11.39 -1.87
C PRO A 60 4.68 -11.66 -1.23
N GLN A 61 5.70 -10.96 -1.72
CA GLN A 61 7.06 -11.10 -1.22
C GLN A 61 7.18 -10.72 0.26
N HIS A 62 6.51 -9.63 0.66
CA HIS A 62 6.66 -9.08 2.01
C HIS A 62 5.35 -9.14 2.79
N THR A 63 5.33 -10.00 3.81
CA THR A 63 4.32 -9.94 4.86
C THR A 63 4.54 -8.72 5.75
N PHE A 64 3.49 -8.30 6.45
CA PHE A 64 3.58 -7.15 7.35
C PHE A 64 4.72 -7.26 8.36
N ARG A 65 5.55 -6.21 8.37
CA ARG A 65 6.62 -5.97 9.34
C ARG A 65 6.53 -4.55 9.89
N LEU A 66 6.93 -4.38 11.15
CA LEU A 66 7.12 -3.07 11.77
C LEU A 66 8.62 -2.86 12.01
N GLN A 67 9.20 -1.87 11.33
CA GLN A 67 10.61 -1.53 11.44
C GLN A 67 10.78 -0.33 12.36
N LYS A 68 11.55 -0.49 13.45
CA LYS A 68 11.83 0.61 14.39
C LYS A 68 12.52 1.79 13.71
N ARG A 69 13.39 1.51 12.73
CA ARG A 69 14.10 2.51 11.94
C ARG A 69 14.32 2.02 10.52
N VAL A 70 13.99 2.86 9.55
CA VAL A 70 14.41 2.75 8.15
C VAL A 70 15.39 3.90 7.92
N SER A 71 16.63 3.57 7.58
CA SER A 71 17.66 4.60 7.43
C SER A 71 17.47 5.37 6.13
N GLY A 72 17.56 6.69 6.20
CA GLY A 72 17.59 7.55 5.02
C GLY A 72 19.00 7.78 4.49
N ARG A 73 20.00 7.02 4.94
CA ARG A 73 21.40 7.16 4.52
C ARG A 73 21.51 7.01 2.99
N GLY A 74 21.93 8.08 2.32
CA GLY A 74 22.25 8.06 0.90
C GLY A 74 23.43 7.13 0.63
N HIS A 75 23.28 6.26 -0.37
CA HIS A 75 24.35 5.43 -0.89
C HIS A 75 24.73 5.95 -2.29
N PHE A 76 25.97 5.73 -2.71
CA PHE A 76 26.46 6.11 -4.05
C PHE A 76 26.31 7.61 -4.40
N GLY A 77 26.55 8.50 -3.43
CA GLY A 77 26.54 9.96 -3.67
C GLY A 77 25.16 10.61 -3.72
N LEU A 78 24.08 9.83 -3.52
CA LEU A 78 22.74 10.39 -3.35
C LEU A 78 22.63 11.16 -2.01
N PRO A 79 21.85 12.25 -1.96
CA PRO A 79 21.65 13.00 -0.73
C PRO A 79 20.98 12.11 0.33
N ALA A 80 21.43 12.28 1.58
CA ALA A 80 20.79 11.61 2.70
C ALA A 80 19.38 12.18 2.94
N MET A 81 18.43 11.30 3.16
CA MET A 81 17.10 11.62 3.65
C MET A 81 17.05 11.46 5.17
N PRO A 82 16.12 12.13 5.87
CA PRO A 82 15.88 11.85 7.27
C PRO A 82 15.49 10.38 7.49
N ASP A 83 16.01 9.78 8.55
CA ASP A 83 15.57 8.47 9.02
C ASP A 83 14.05 8.49 9.28
N ARG A 84 13.42 7.33 9.08
CA ARG A 84 11.99 7.10 9.34
C ARG A 84 11.87 6.10 10.48
N PHE A 85 11.06 6.39 11.47
CA PHE A 85 10.89 5.53 12.65
C PHE A 85 9.54 4.84 12.62
N ASN A 86 9.42 3.71 13.32
CA ASN A 86 8.15 2.97 13.48
C ASN A 86 7.37 2.79 12.17
N VAL A 87 8.04 2.23 11.15
CA VAL A 87 7.50 2.08 9.79
C VAL A 87 6.86 0.71 9.66
N GLY A 88 5.52 0.69 9.54
CA GLY A 88 4.78 -0.48 9.07
C GLY A 88 5.00 -0.63 7.57
N HIS A 89 5.32 -1.85 7.13
CA HIS A 89 5.56 -2.14 5.71
C HIS A 89 4.99 -3.49 5.33
N TYR A 90 4.28 -3.55 4.21
CA TYR A 90 3.82 -4.80 3.61
C TYR A 90 3.53 -4.65 2.12
N SER A 91 3.43 -5.79 1.44
CA SER A 91 3.10 -5.85 0.02
C SER A 91 1.67 -6.32 -0.25
N VAL A 92 1.09 -5.84 -1.34
CA VAL A 92 -0.13 -6.34 -1.95
C VAL A 92 0.20 -6.82 -3.36
N ARG A 93 -0.25 -8.03 -3.71
CA ARG A 93 -0.03 -8.61 -5.03
C ARG A 93 -1.38 -8.80 -5.74
N PRO A 94 -1.60 -8.18 -6.91
CA PRO A 94 -2.81 -8.39 -7.69
C PRO A 94 -2.80 -9.71 -8.45
N ASP A 95 -3.98 -10.16 -8.85
CA ASP A 95 -4.12 -11.26 -9.80
C ASP A 95 -3.79 -10.76 -11.22
N PHE A 96 -2.64 -11.15 -11.74
CA PHE A 96 -2.20 -10.74 -13.08
C PHE A 96 -3.08 -11.30 -14.20
N SER A 97 -3.77 -12.42 -13.99
CA SER A 97 -4.76 -12.92 -14.96
C SER A 97 -5.98 -12.00 -15.03
N PHE A 98 -6.41 -11.45 -13.88
CA PHE A 98 -7.42 -10.40 -13.85
C PHE A 98 -6.93 -9.14 -14.59
N LEU A 99 -5.73 -8.65 -14.26
CA LEU A 99 -5.17 -7.44 -14.88
C LEU A 99 -5.03 -7.57 -16.42
N ALA A 100 -4.73 -8.76 -16.93
CA ALA A 100 -4.55 -8.99 -18.36
C ALA A 100 -5.86 -8.97 -19.17
N THR A 101 -7.01 -9.12 -18.51
CA THR A 101 -8.32 -9.30 -19.16
C THR A 101 -9.29 -8.14 -18.92
N HIS A 102 -8.91 -7.19 -18.07
CA HIS A 102 -9.75 -6.06 -17.67
C HIS A 102 -9.13 -4.72 -18.08
N SER A 103 -9.96 -3.69 -18.13
CA SER A 103 -9.49 -2.34 -18.38
C SER A 103 -8.59 -1.83 -17.25
N THR A 104 -7.87 -0.74 -17.51
CA THR A 104 -7.03 -0.08 -16.50
C THR A 104 -7.85 0.41 -15.31
N ASP A 105 -9.07 0.92 -15.52
CA ASP A 105 -9.91 1.43 -14.43
C ASP A 105 -10.48 0.31 -13.54
N GLU A 106 -10.87 -0.80 -14.14
CA GLU A 106 -11.25 -2.02 -13.41
C GLU A 106 -10.07 -2.58 -12.62
N SER A 107 -8.89 -2.64 -13.24
CA SER A 107 -7.64 -3.07 -12.62
C SER A 107 -7.24 -2.20 -11.44
N VAL A 108 -7.40 -0.87 -11.55
CA VAL A 108 -7.14 0.04 -10.44
C VAL A 108 -8.13 -0.18 -9.31
N SER A 109 -9.42 -0.31 -9.62
CA SER A 109 -10.45 -0.56 -8.62
C SER A 109 -10.18 -1.87 -7.86
N HIS A 110 -9.77 -2.91 -8.60
CA HIS A 110 -9.33 -4.19 -8.03
C HIS A 110 -8.11 -4.05 -7.11
N ILE A 111 -7.07 -3.32 -7.50
CA ILE A 111 -5.88 -3.11 -6.66
C ILE A 111 -6.22 -2.34 -5.39
N VAL A 112 -7.05 -1.30 -5.48
CA VAL A 112 -7.48 -0.52 -4.32
C VAL A 112 -8.36 -1.37 -3.40
N GLN A 113 -9.19 -2.26 -3.94
CA GLN A 113 -9.94 -3.25 -3.17
C GLN A 113 -9.00 -4.19 -2.39
N LEU A 114 -7.97 -4.74 -3.03
CA LEU A 114 -6.99 -5.61 -2.37
C LEU A 114 -6.26 -4.90 -1.24
N ILE A 115 -5.91 -3.61 -1.44
CA ILE A 115 -5.34 -2.78 -0.39
C ILE A 115 -6.33 -2.65 0.77
N TYR A 116 -7.59 -2.30 0.50
CA TYR A 116 -8.61 -2.18 1.55
C TYR A 116 -8.78 -3.49 2.34
N GLU A 117 -8.84 -4.63 1.66
CA GLU A 117 -8.95 -5.95 2.29
C GLU A 117 -7.72 -6.25 3.16
N SER A 118 -6.52 -6.00 2.64
CA SER A 118 -5.27 -6.21 3.39
C SER A 118 -5.17 -5.38 4.67
N LEU A 119 -5.86 -4.23 4.76
CA LEU A 119 -5.88 -3.42 5.98
C LEU A 119 -6.54 -4.17 7.14
N ALA A 120 -7.48 -5.11 6.91
CA ALA A 120 -8.03 -5.94 7.99
C ALA A 120 -6.96 -6.82 8.64
N GLU A 121 -5.93 -7.24 7.89
CA GLU A 121 -4.87 -8.05 8.46
C GLU A 121 -4.08 -7.34 9.56
N LEU A 122 -4.08 -6.00 9.55
CA LEU A 122 -3.44 -5.20 10.58
C LEU A 122 -4.15 -5.33 11.94
N GLU A 123 -5.47 -5.58 11.93
CA GLU A 123 -6.27 -5.79 13.14
C GLU A 123 -5.82 -7.06 13.88
N PHE A 124 -5.59 -8.15 13.15
CA PHE A 124 -5.08 -9.40 13.74
C PHE A 124 -3.65 -9.28 14.26
N LYS A 125 -2.91 -8.24 13.86
CA LYS A 125 -1.52 -7.97 14.27
C LYS A 125 -1.44 -6.93 15.39
N ARG A 126 -2.53 -6.68 16.13
CA ARG A 126 -2.63 -5.69 17.23
C ARG A 126 -1.45 -5.68 18.21
N ARG A 127 -0.91 -6.85 18.59
CA ARG A 127 0.29 -6.94 19.46
C ARG A 127 1.53 -6.24 18.87
N ARG A 128 1.62 -6.14 17.55
CA ARG A 128 2.74 -5.51 16.83
C ARG A 128 2.47 -4.04 16.53
N VAL A 129 1.22 -3.65 16.28
CA VAL A 129 0.85 -2.28 15.88
C VAL A 129 0.39 -1.39 17.03
N GLY A 130 0.21 -1.94 18.23
CA GLY A 130 -0.14 -1.18 19.44
C GLY A 130 -1.59 -0.67 19.40
N ASP A 131 -1.79 0.58 19.81
CA ASP A 131 -3.10 1.26 19.86
C ASP A 131 -3.53 1.85 18.50
N PHE A 132 -3.00 1.32 17.40
CA PHE A 132 -3.37 1.72 16.06
C PHE A 132 -4.84 1.33 15.76
N ASP A 133 -5.67 2.31 15.42
CA ASP A 133 -7.08 2.15 15.09
C ASP A 133 -7.25 1.80 13.61
N THR A 134 -7.08 0.51 13.31
CA THR A 134 -7.30 -0.06 11.98
C THR A 134 -8.72 0.18 11.46
N ARG A 135 -9.72 0.20 12.35
CA ARG A 135 -11.12 0.41 11.96
C ARG A 135 -11.32 1.83 11.43
N LEU A 136 -10.83 2.83 12.15
CA LEU A 136 -10.86 4.22 11.71
C LEU A 136 -10.13 4.41 10.37
N LEU A 137 -8.98 3.74 10.18
CA LEU A 137 -8.29 3.76 8.89
C LEU A 137 -9.16 3.19 7.77
N ARG A 138 -9.76 2.01 7.97
CA ARG A 138 -10.63 1.38 6.96
C ARG A 138 -11.84 2.23 6.62
N GLU A 139 -12.50 2.82 7.62
CA GLU A 139 -13.64 3.73 7.41
C GLU A 139 -13.24 4.95 6.59
N ARG A 140 -12.13 5.62 6.94
CA ARG A 140 -11.60 6.74 6.16
C ARG A 140 -11.19 6.31 4.75
N PHE A 141 -10.60 5.13 4.60
CA PHE A 141 -10.19 4.59 3.30
C PHE A 141 -11.38 4.46 2.34
N LEU A 142 -12.49 3.87 2.80
CA LEU A 142 -13.72 3.76 2.01
C LEU A 142 -14.28 5.13 1.63
N HIS A 143 -14.32 6.06 2.59
CA HIS A 143 -14.82 7.41 2.37
C HIS A 143 -13.98 8.13 1.30
N THR A 144 -12.66 8.13 1.45
CA THR A 144 -11.72 8.73 0.49
C THR A 144 -11.83 8.09 -0.89
N CYS A 145 -11.95 6.76 -0.99
CA CYS A 145 -12.14 6.11 -2.29
C CYS A 145 -13.41 6.60 -2.99
N LYS A 146 -14.52 6.73 -2.25
CA LYS A 146 -15.77 7.28 -2.78
C LYS A 146 -15.62 8.72 -3.27
N GLU A 147 -14.93 9.58 -2.52
CA GLU A 147 -14.67 10.97 -2.92
C GLU A 147 -13.79 11.07 -4.18
N LEU A 148 -12.86 10.13 -4.34
CA LEU A 148 -11.98 10.03 -5.51
C LEU A 148 -12.63 9.33 -6.71
N GLY A 149 -13.88 8.87 -6.58
CA GLY A 149 -14.59 8.15 -7.64
C GLY A 149 -14.05 6.74 -7.91
N ILE A 150 -13.39 6.13 -6.92
CA ILE A 150 -12.87 4.76 -7.01
C ILE A 150 -13.92 3.81 -6.40
N SER A 151 -14.41 2.89 -7.21
CA SER A 151 -15.45 1.94 -6.81
C SER A 151 -14.82 0.73 -6.11
N ILE A 152 -14.99 0.64 -4.79
CA ILE A 152 -14.60 -0.53 -3.97
C ILE A 152 -15.76 -0.99 -3.09
N GLN A 153 -15.76 -2.25 -2.69
CA GLN A 153 -16.81 -2.89 -1.89
C GLN A 153 -16.34 -3.12 -0.44
N SER A 154 -17.19 -2.76 0.52
CA SER A 154 -17.00 -3.16 1.92
C SER A 154 -17.55 -4.58 2.11
N ASN A 155 -16.67 -5.58 2.00
CA ASN A 155 -16.96 -6.94 2.48
C ASN A 155 -16.85 -7.03 4.00
#